data_AF-A0AAV4Q7C5-F1
#
_entry.id   AF-A0AAV4Q7C5-F1
#
_cell.length_a   1.000
_cell.length_b   1.000
_cell.length_c   1.000
_cell.angle_alpha   90.00
_cell.angle_beta   90.00
_cell.angle_gamma   90.00
#
_symmetry.space_group_name_H-M   'P 1'
#
loop_
_entity.id
_entity.type
_entity.pdbx_description
1 polymer ?
#
loop_
_entity_poly.entity_id
_entity_poly.type
_entity_poly.pdbx_seq_one_letter_code
_entity_poly.pdbx_strand_id
1 'polypeptide(L)'
;MHEYEFRLVIQHSEPLTHLLDDICNFWPIVERRHVSVTFAKPHFRFRNGHWEVKRIISAHAVYHDTMWFKWVHSQEVPFKRWSRATHCKFLDVLGHFQDPFYFENRDYVQIDSLASVYTFRDNQGVYRLVFEWEYGEFSKALTTIPYHEILNRLQGYRQVYTLFRHYPPPPYELKENLVRKPVVCIKELPHGDQYLLARKMDGTFGFVMSFTNHIKEKWEGYERRMRPNMSLGDGIIFSAEKCESIRVLLDVYQVRGLPIASWCRRAILTEFLPSMNNILDDYRVQCYSAHLVALPVPQLPTDGLIIHDVLEDVVYKKKNKHSLDVVYNNGWFWIPELPNREPGPFRFKSHTTKLEDGQVYEVSMKNGRVIRKRPDRFTGNTAKQIKAILECSHWGGPPFEKLNLKGKIKTSGLGCINTHACSCRPQLQWATPPGMILKMDYTIDYTILKMDYAIDYYIWTTLLDTAQWYIMDL
;
A
#
# COMPACT_ATOMS: atom_id res chain seq x y z
N MET A 1 -24.42 1.41 -11.69
CA MET A 1 -24.03 2.83 -11.68
C MET A 1 -22.73 2.94 -10.90
N HIS A 2 -21.80 3.78 -11.29
CA HIS A 2 -20.56 4.04 -10.54
C HIS A 2 -20.65 5.40 -9.89
N GLU A 3 -20.29 5.46 -8.62
CA GLU A 3 -20.36 6.65 -7.77
C GLU A 3 -19.00 6.86 -7.11
N TYR A 4 -18.59 8.12 -7.04
CA TYR A 4 -17.34 8.52 -6.39
C TYR A 4 -17.63 9.49 -5.25
N GLU A 5 -16.96 9.30 -4.11
CA GLU A 5 -17.21 10.09 -2.91
C GLU A 5 -15.89 10.60 -2.33
N PHE A 6 -15.85 11.90 -2.05
CA PHE A 6 -14.81 12.52 -1.26
C PHE A 6 -15.35 12.73 0.16
N ARG A 7 -14.74 12.07 1.13
CA ARG A 7 -15.21 12.06 2.51
C ARG A 7 -14.15 12.59 3.45
N LEU A 8 -14.58 13.50 4.31
CA LEU A 8 -13.83 13.94 5.46
C LEU A 8 -14.65 13.64 6.71
N VAL A 9 -14.04 12.94 7.66
CA VAL A 9 -14.73 12.53 8.89
C VAL A 9 -13.88 12.92 10.07
N ILE A 10 -14.53 13.53 11.05
CA ILE A 10 -13.96 13.82 12.38
C ILE A 10 -14.86 13.22 13.44
N GLN A 11 -14.33 13.12 14.67
CA GLN A 11 -15.08 12.63 15.81
C GLN A 11 -14.84 13.46 17.06
N HIS A 12 -15.81 13.45 17.98
CA HIS A 12 -15.71 14.11 19.27
C HIS A 12 -16.61 13.45 20.33
N SER A 13 -16.27 13.59 21.60
CA SER A 13 -17.08 13.07 22.72
C SER A 13 -18.37 13.88 22.92
N GLU A 14 -18.40 15.12 22.49
CA GLU A 14 -19.54 16.04 22.58
C GLU A 14 -20.21 16.28 21.22
N PRO A 15 -21.49 16.69 21.20
CA PRO A 15 -22.20 17.02 19.96
C PRO A 15 -21.44 18.04 19.10
N LEU A 16 -21.35 17.76 17.80
CA LEU A 16 -20.69 18.62 16.80
C LEU A 16 -21.67 19.55 16.08
N THR A 17 -22.83 19.77 16.68
CA THR A 17 -23.96 20.47 16.08
C THR A 17 -23.66 21.94 15.79
N HIS A 18 -22.88 22.61 16.64
CA HIS A 18 -22.47 24.01 16.44
C HIS A 18 -21.70 24.21 15.13
N LEU A 19 -20.93 23.21 14.69
CA LEU A 19 -20.21 23.29 13.42
C LEU A 19 -21.17 23.30 12.21
N LEU A 20 -22.35 22.68 12.32
CA LEU A 20 -23.36 22.79 11.28
C LEU A 20 -23.98 24.19 11.25
N ASP A 21 -24.19 24.80 12.42
CA ASP A 21 -24.71 26.17 12.51
C ASP A 21 -23.69 27.17 11.91
N ASP A 22 -22.39 26.96 12.15
CA ASP A 22 -21.30 27.72 11.50
C ASP A 22 -21.32 27.57 9.97
N ILE A 23 -21.60 26.36 9.45
CA ILE A 23 -21.71 26.11 8.01
C ILE A 23 -22.92 26.85 7.41
N CYS A 24 -24.07 26.85 8.09
CA CYS A 24 -25.25 27.62 7.67
C CYS A 24 -24.94 29.13 7.61
N ASN A 25 -24.09 29.64 8.50
CA ASN A 25 -23.67 31.05 8.46
C ASN A 25 -22.78 31.37 7.24
N PHE A 26 -21.99 30.41 6.75
CA PHE A 26 -21.20 30.58 5.53
C PHE A 26 -22.06 30.55 4.25
N TRP A 27 -23.15 29.79 4.25
CA TRP A 27 -24.10 29.70 3.13
C TRP A 27 -25.53 30.03 3.58
N PRO A 28 -25.96 31.30 3.61
CA PRO A 28 -27.25 31.70 4.20
C PRO A 28 -28.51 31.08 3.55
N ILE A 29 -28.36 30.45 2.38
CA ILE A 29 -29.44 29.76 1.67
C ILE A 29 -29.60 28.28 2.06
N VAL A 30 -28.66 27.73 2.85
CA VAL A 30 -28.72 26.33 3.28
C VAL A 30 -29.40 26.24 4.63
N GLU A 31 -30.21 25.21 4.80
CA GLU A 31 -30.96 24.98 6.03
C GLU A 31 -30.57 23.64 6.64
N ARG A 32 -30.42 23.65 7.95
CA ARG A 32 -30.23 22.43 8.73
C ARG A 32 -31.54 21.66 8.81
N ARG A 33 -31.44 20.35 8.60
CA ARG A 33 -32.56 19.40 8.69
C ARG A 33 -32.21 18.27 9.63
N HIS A 34 -33.21 17.74 10.31
CA HIS A 34 -33.10 16.51 11.07
C HIS A 34 -33.71 15.36 10.28
N VAL A 35 -32.94 14.31 10.05
CA VAL A 35 -33.36 13.16 9.24
C VAL A 35 -33.01 11.86 9.93
N SER A 36 -33.90 10.88 9.86
CA SER A 36 -33.60 9.50 10.26
C SER A 36 -33.27 8.70 9.00
N VAL A 37 -32.06 8.17 8.95
CA VAL A 37 -31.60 7.33 7.82
C VAL A 37 -31.55 5.88 8.27
N THR A 38 -32.12 5.00 7.46
CA THR A 38 -32.10 3.56 7.70
C THR A 38 -31.18 2.89 6.69
N PHE A 39 -30.23 2.10 7.19
CA PHE A 39 -29.33 1.28 6.39
C PHE A 39 -29.56 -0.19 6.71
N ALA A 40 -29.39 -1.07 5.74
CA ALA A 40 -29.27 -2.50 5.99
C ALA A 40 -27.84 -2.96 5.71
N LYS A 41 -27.26 -3.75 6.60
CA LYS A 41 -25.92 -4.31 6.37
C LYS A 41 -25.94 -5.36 5.24
N PRO A 42 -24.78 -5.70 4.68
CA PRO A 42 -23.75 -4.77 4.29
C PRO A 42 -24.28 -3.89 3.13
N HIS A 43 -24.42 -2.59 3.39
CA HIS A 43 -24.60 -1.54 2.38
C HIS A 43 -25.79 -1.68 1.42
N PHE A 44 -26.91 -2.25 1.89
CA PHE A 44 -28.21 -2.07 1.26
C PHE A 44 -28.77 -0.69 1.65
N ARG A 45 -29.07 0.13 0.64
CA ARG A 45 -29.66 1.47 0.82
C ARG A 45 -30.94 1.62 0.00
N PHE A 46 -31.85 2.45 0.48
CA PHE A 46 -33.07 2.80 -0.25
C PHE A 46 -32.89 4.21 -0.85
N ARG A 47 -32.81 4.32 -2.18
CA ARG A 47 -32.59 5.57 -2.90
C ARG A 47 -33.54 5.62 -4.10
N ASN A 48 -34.14 6.79 -4.36
CA ASN A 48 -35.02 7.03 -5.52
C ASN A 48 -36.13 5.97 -5.69
N GLY A 49 -36.73 5.50 -4.60
CA GLY A 49 -37.82 4.53 -4.63
C GLY A 49 -37.40 3.07 -4.86
N HIS A 50 -36.10 2.78 -4.90
CA HIS A 50 -35.58 1.43 -5.11
C HIS A 50 -34.57 1.06 -4.02
N TRP A 51 -34.54 -0.21 -3.66
CA TRP A 51 -33.41 -0.78 -2.92
C TRP A 51 -32.23 -0.92 -3.86
N GLU A 52 -31.03 -0.64 -3.37
CA GLU A 52 -29.78 -0.87 -4.10
C GLU A 52 -28.70 -1.42 -3.18
N VAL A 53 -27.75 -2.17 -3.76
CA VAL A 53 -26.52 -2.57 -3.08
C VAL A 53 -25.41 -1.65 -3.53
N LYS A 54 -24.76 -1.04 -2.54
CA LYS A 54 -23.51 -0.31 -2.72
C LYS A 54 -22.33 -1.26 -2.54
N ARG A 55 -21.56 -1.45 -3.61
CA ARG A 55 -20.31 -2.22 -3.59
C ARG A 55 -19.12 -1.28 -3.68
N ILE A 56 -18.29 -1.24 -2.64
CA ILE A 56 -17.03 -0.47 -2.71
C ILE A 56 -16.07 -1.20 -3.66
N ILE A 57 -15.59 -0.49 -4.68
CA ILE A 57 -14.59 -1.01 -5.62
C ILE A 57 -13.19 -0.68 -5.11
N SER A 58 -12.98 0.57 -4.67
CA SER A 58 -11.71 0.99 -4.10
C SER A 58 -11.88 2.15 -3.13
N ALA A 59 -10.95 2.29 -2.20
CA ALA A 59 -10.87 3.42 -1.29
C ALA A 59 -9.41 3.85 -1.11
N HIS A 60 -9.16 5.14 -1.18
CA HIS A 60 -7.83 5.72 -1.12
C HIS A 60 -7.79 6.94 -0.20
N ALA A 61 -6.61 7.21 0.37
CA ALA A 61 -6.33 8.47 1.03
C ALA A 61 -5.85 9.50 0.01
N VAL A 62 -6.34 10.73 0.15
CA VAL A 62 -6.02 11.86 -0.72
C VAL A 62 -5.59 13.03 0.13
N TYR A 63 -4.47 13.65 -0.23
CA TYR A 63 -4.03 14.89 0.37
C TYR A 63 -4.51 16.09 -0.45
N HIS A 64 -5.23 17.02 0.19
CA HIS A 64 -5.67 18.28 -0.40
C HIS A 64 -5.83 19.35 0.67
N ASP A 65 -5.42 20.60 0.37
CA ASP A 65 -5.54 21.76 1.27
C ASP A 65 -5.16 21.44 2.74
N THR A 66 -3.98 20.86 2.93
CA THR A 66 -3.42 20.48 4.24
C THR A 66 -4.18 19.38 5.00
N MET A 67 -5.08 18.68 4.34
CA MET A 67 -5.94 17.67 4.94
C MET A 67 -5.91 16.33 4.19
N TRP A 68 -6.21 15.28 4.94
CA TRP A 68 -6.35 13.92 4.42
C TRP A 68 -7.82 13.54 4.31
N PHE A 69 -8.23 13.21 3.10
CA PHE A 69 -9.58 12.79 2.75
C PHE A 69 -9.60 11.33 2.32
N LYS A 70 -10.77 10.71 2.49
CA LYS A 70 -11.06 9.37 1.94
C LYS A 70 -11.77 9.55 0.61
N TRP A 71 -11.16 9.05 -0.46
CA TRP A 71 -11.78 8.90 -1.77
C TRP A 71 -12.33 7.49 -1.92
N VAL A 72 -13.62 7.36 -2.20
CA VAL A 72 -14.30 6.06 -2.39
C VAL A 72 -14.83 5.97 -3.80
N HIS A 73 -14.49 4.89 -4.50
CA HIS A 73 -15.16 4.48 -5.73
C HIS A 73 -16.04 3.30 -5.41
N SER A 74 -17.32 3.41 -5.78
CA SER A 74 -18.31 2.38 -5.55
C SER A 74 -19.15 2.10 -6.80
N GLN A 75 -19.79 0.94 -6.79
CA GLN A 75 -20.78 0.52 -7.77
C GLN A 75 -22.11 0.30 -7.08
N GLU A 76 -23.09 1.07 -7.52
CA GLU A 76 -24.47 1.05 -7.09
C GLU A 76 -25.28 0.17 -8.02
N VAL A 77 -25.90 -0.86 -7.44
CA VAL A 77 -26.68 -1.86 -8.18
C VAL A 77 -28.13 -1.81 -7.70
N PRO A 78 -29.01 -1.11 -8.45
CA PRO A 78 -30.41 -1.00 -8.07
C PRO A 78 -31.18 -2.29 -8.34
N PHE A 79 -32.05 -2.67 -7.41
CA PHE A 79 -33.04 -3.71 -7.60
C PHE A 79 -34.28 -3.12 -8.26
N LYS A 80 -34.35 -3.25 -9.58
CA LYS A 80 -35.52 -2.79 -10.37
C LYS A 80 -36.84 -3.38 -9.90
N ARG A 81 -36.82 -4.62 -9.37
CA ARG A 81 -37.96 -5.30 -8.73
C ARG A 81 -37.47 -6.15 -7.57
N TRP A 82 -38.24 -6.15 -6.49
CA TRP A 82 -38.03 -7.07 -5.37
C TRP A 82 -38.57 -8.46 -5.74
N SER A 83 -37.69 -9.34 -6.19
CA SER A 83 -38.05 -10.71 -6.58
C SER A 83 -37.77 -11.70 -5.44
N ARG A 84 -38.31 -12.92 -5.52
CA ARG A 84 -37.92 -14.01 -4.61
C ARG A 84 -36.41 -14.23 -4.60
N ALA A 85 -35.74 -14.15 -5.75
CA ALA A 85 -34.29 -14.27 -5.84
C ALA A 85 -33.55 -13.11 -5.13
N THR A 86 -34.05 -11.89 -5.27
CA THR A 86 -33.54 -10.71 -4.53
C THR A 86 -33.72 -10.88 -3.03
N HIS A 87 -34.89 -11.37 -2.61
CA HIS A 87 -35.21 -11.62 -1.22
C HIS A 87 -34.33 -12.71 -0.60
N CYS A 88 -34.12 -13.83 -1.30
CA CYS A 88 -33.17 -14.86 -0.87
C CYS A 88 -31.76 -14.29 -0.75
N LYS A 89 -31.25 -13.54 -1.73
CA LYS A 89 -29.93 -12.89 -1.62
C LYS A 89 -29.82 -11.92 -0.44
N PHE A 90 -30.88 -11.15 -0.19
CA PHE A 90 -30.95 -10.26 0.96
C PHE A 90 -30.87 -11.07 2.27
N LEU A 91 -31.65 -12.14 2.39
CA LEU A 91 -31.63 -13.03 3.56
C LEU A 91 -30.33 -13.82 3.71
N ASP A 92 -29.69 -14.27 2.63
CA ASP A 92 -28.40 -14.97 2.69
C ASP A 92 -27.32 -14.04 3.24
N VAL A 93 -27.38 -12.77 2.85
CA VAL A 93 -26.42 -11.75 3.27
C VAL A 93 -26.72 -11.24 4.69
N LEU A 94 -28.00 -11.13 5.06
CA LEU A 94 -28.42 -10.54 6.33
C LEU A 94 -28.80 -11.53 7.43
N GLY A 95 -29.06 -12.79 7.08
CA GLY A 95 -29.56 -13.82 7.99
C GLY A 95 -28.58 -14.18 9.11
N HIS A 96 -27.35 -13.69 9.03
CA HIS A 96 -26.34 -13.80 10.08
C HIS A 96 -26.31 -12.60 11.05
N PHE A 97 -27.13 -11.57 10.84
CA PHE A 97 -27.24 -10.41 11.72
C PHE A 97 -28.51 -10.50 12.57
N GLN A 98 -28.37 -10.32 13.88
CA GLN A 98 -29.49 -10.28 14.81
C GLN A 98 -30.40 -9.06 14.53
N ASP A 99 -29.81 -7.92 14.20
CA ASP A 99 -30.51 -6.76 13.65
C ASP A 99 -29.77 -6.31 12.38
N PRO A 100 -30.34 -6.56 11.19
CA PRO A 100 -29.71 -6.19 9.94
C PRO A 100 -29.84 -4.69 9.64
N PHE A 101 -30.76 -4.00 10.32
CA PHE A 101 -31.04 -2.59 10.11
C PHE A 101 -30.29 -1.73 11.11
N TYR A 102 -29.88 -0.57 10.63
CA TYR A 102 -29.21 0.43 11.43
C TYR A 102 -29.85 1.77 11.18
N PHE A 103 -30.31 2.39 12.27
CA PHE A 103 -30.99 3.67 12.25
C PHE A 103 -30.03 4.74 12.75
N GLU A 104 -29.79 5.76 11.93
CA GLU A 104 -29.01 6.91 12.29
C GLU A 104 -29.88 8.16 12.26
N ASN A 105 -30.00 8.82 13.40
CA ASN A 105 -30.55 10.18 13.45
C ASN A 105 -29.41 11.16 13.13
N ARG A 106 -29.64 11.97 12.10
CA ARG A 106 -28.64 12.90 11.58
C ARG A 106 -29.17 14.31 11.62
N ASP A 107 -28.34 15.23 12.10
CA ASP A 107 -28.47 16.62 11.70
C ASP A 107 -27.65 16.81 10.42
N TYR A 108 -28.24 17.45 9.42
CA TYR A 108 -27.72 17.45 8.07
C TYR A 108 -27.94 18.81 7.40
N VAL A 109 -26.96 19.23 6.62
CA VAL A 109 -26.97 20.43 5.79
C VAL A 109 -26.56 20.02 4.37
N GLN A 110 -27.42 20.29 3.40
CA GLN A 110 -27.06 20.16 1.98
C GLN A 110 -26.47 21.49 1.51
N ILE A 111 -25.19 21.49 1.12
CA ILE A 111 -24.51 22.71 0.67
C ILE A 111 -24.90 23.05 -0.77
N ASP A 112 -24.86 22.06 -1.66
CA ASP A 112 -25.29 22.17 -3.05
C ASP A 112 -25.74 20.80 -3.59
N SER A 113 -25.85 20.58 -4.90
CA SER A 113 -26.31 19.29 -5.43
C SER A 113 -25.32 18.11 -5.26
N LEU A 114 -24.06 18.39 -4.92
CA LEU A 114 -22.98 17.40 -4.82
C LEU A 114 -22.41 17.30 -3.40
N ALA A 115 -22.48 18.36 -2.59
CA ALA A 115 -21.89 18.42 -1.25
C ALA A 115 -22.93 18.43 -0.13
N SER A 116 -22.64 17.65 0.92
CA SER A 116 -23.39 17.65 2.16
C SER A 116 -22.49 17.57 3.38
N VAL A 117 -22.99 18.04 4.51
CA VAL A 117 -22.38 17.85 5.82
C VAL A 117 -23.42 17.33 6.79
N TYR A 118 -23.09 16.28 7.53
CA TYR A 118 -23.98 15.73 8.54
C TYR A 118 -23.24 15.23 9.76
N THR A 119 -23.93 15.29 10.90
CA THR A 119 -23.48 14.71 12.16
C THR A 119 -24.40 13.62 12.62
N PHE A 120 -23.84 12.61 13.26
CA PHE A 120 -24.57 11.52 13.89
C PHE A 120 -23.80 11.00 15.10
N ARG A 121 -24.50 10.26 15.96
CA ARG A 121 -23.90 9.54 17.07
C ARG A 121 -23.74 8.08 16.68
N ASP A 122 -22.51 7.57 16.79
CA ASP A 122 -22.24 6.17 16.48
C ASP A 122 -22.63 5.23 17.62
N ASN A 123 -22.50 3.92 17.38
CA ASN A 123 -22.85 2.87 18.34
C ASN A 123 -22.01 2.88 19.62
N GLN A 124 -20.86 3.55 19.61
CA GLN A 124 -20.00 3.72 20.78
C GLN A 124 -20.35 5.00 21.54
N GLY A 125 -21.37 5.73 21.09
CA GLY A 125 -21.82 6.97 21.70
C GLY A 125 -21.00 8.18 21.30
N VAL A 126 -20.08 8.07 20.34
CA VAL A 126 -19.19 9.15 19.87
C VAL A 126 -19.89 9.91 18.75
N TYR A 127 -19.80 11.24 18.77
CA TYR A 127 -20.33 12.08 17.72
C TYR A 127 -19.35 12.15 16.54
N ARG A 128 -19.87 12.00 15.33
CA ARG A 128 -19.10 12.11 14.09
C ARG A 128 -19.69 13.18 13.22
N LEU A 129 -18.82 14.02 12.65
CA LEU A 129 -19.19 14.95 11.59
C LEU A 129 -18.55 14.49 10.29
N VAL A 130 -19.35 14.43 9.24
CA VAL A 130 -18.96 13.98 7.91
C VAL A 130 -19.22 15.11 6.92
N PHE A 131 -18.19 15.52 6.19
CA PHE A 131 -18.35 16.19 4.91
C PHE A 131 -18.27 15.12 3.81
N GLU A 132 -19.26 15.14 2.91
CA GLU A 132 -19.39 14.21 1.81
C GLU A 132 -19.63 15.00 0.53
N TRP A 133 -18.75 14.82 -0.46
CA TRP A 133 -18.93 15.31 -1.81
C TRP A 133 -19.06 14.13 -2.76
N GLU A 134 -20.23 13.98 -3.38
CA GLU A 134 -20.55 12.93 -4.32
C GLU A 134 -20.33 13.42 -5.75
N TYR A 135 -19.68 12.59 -6.57
CA TYR A 135 -19.42 12.88 -7.97
C TYR A 135 -19.79 11.75 -8.89
N GLY A 136 -20.78 12.07 -9.71
CA GLY A 136 -21.17 11.36 -10.92
C GLY A 136 -21.86 10.03 -10.70
N GLU A 137 -22.69 9.68 -11.68
CA GLU A 137 -23.55 8.50 -11.71
C GLU A 137 -23.31 7.78 -13.04
N PHE A 138 -22.15 7.14 -13.17
CA PHE A 138 -21.69 6.67 -14.48
C PHE A 138 -22.18 5.25 -14.80
N SER A 139 -22.42 4.97 -16.08
CA SER A 139 -22.68 3.61 -16.55
C SER A 139 -21.43 2.73 -16.56
N LYS A 140 -20.23 3.34 -16.59
CA LYS A 140 -18.92 2.69 -16.57
C LYS A 140 -18.00 3.37 -15.55
N ALA A 141 -17.03 2.64 -15.04
CA ALA A 141 -16.01 3.22 -14.16
C ALA A 141 -15.21 4.30 -14.92
N LEU A 142 -14.92 5.41 -14.23
CA LEU A 142 -13.94 6.38 -14.70
C LEU A 142 -12.56 5.73 -14.65
N THR A 143 -11.94 5.57 -15.81
CA THR A 143 -10.57 5.06 -15.95
C THR A 143 -9.54 6.18 -15.77
N THR A 144 -9.93 7.41 -16.08
CA THR A 144 -9.10 8.62 -15.94
C THR A 144 -10.00 9.76 -15.49
N ILE A 145 -9.73 10.31 -14.31
CA ILE A 145 -10.38 11.55 -13.87
C ILE A 145 -9.33 12.65 -13.95
N PRO A 146 -9.62 13.80 -14.59
CA PRO A 146 -8.77 14.96 -14.47
C PRO A 146 -8.83 15.45 -13.02
N TYR A 147 -7.95 14.93 -12.18
CA TYR A 147 -7.85 15.21 -10.75
C TYR A 147 -7.88 16.71 -10.44
N HIS A 148 -7.26 17.53 -11.29
CA HIS A 148 -7.30 19.00 -11.17
C HIS A 148 -8.73 19.55 -11.19
N GLU A 149 -9.64 18.99 -11.97
CA GLU A 149 -11.04 19.41 -11.99
C GLU A 149 -11.76 19.04 -10.68
N ILE A 150 -11.52 17.83 -10.14
CA ILE A 150 -12.06 17.44 -8.83
C ILE A 150 -11.56 18.43 -7.77
N LEU A 151 -10.25 18.68 -7.72
CA LEU A 151 -9.68 19.58 -6.72
C LEU A 151 -10.21 21.00 -6.85
N ASN A 152 -10.32 21.52 -8.08
CA ASN A 152 -10.84 22.86 -8.31
C ASN A 152 -12.28 22.99 -7.81
N ARG A 153 -13.10 21.94 -7.93
CA ARG A 153 -14.45 21.91 -7.33
C ARG A 153 -14.38 21.87 -5.81
N LEU A 154 -13.48 21.07 -5.24
CA LEU A 154 -13.30 20.96 -3.80
C LEU A 154 -12.81 22.25 -3.14
N GLN A 155 -12.15 23.15 -3.88
CA GLN A 155 -11.72 24.46 -3.36
C GLN A 155 -12.88 25.32 -2.84
N GLY A 156 -14.08 25.17 -3.44
CA GLY A 156 -15.28 25.91 -3.02
C GLY A 156 -15.71 25.63 -1.56
N TYR A 157 -15.30 24.50 -0.99
CA TYR A 157 -15.69 24.08 0.36
C TYR A 157 -14.59 24.31 1.41
N ARG A 158 -13.57 25.12 1.11
CA ARG A 158 -12.43 25.38 1.99
C ARG A 158 -12.80 25.86 3.40
N GLN A 159 -13.86 26.65 3.51
CA GLN A 159 -14.37 27.10 4.81
C GLN A 159 -14.83 25.93 5.68
N VAL A 160 -15.46 24.91 5.08
CA VAL A 160 -15.84 23.67 5.77
C VAL A 160 -14.60 22.95 6.30
N TYR A 161 -13.56 22.80 5.47
CA TYR A 161 -12.34 22.11 5.87
C TYR A 161 -11.68 22.75 7.09
N THR A 162 -11.71 24.09 7.16
CA THR A 162 -11.14 24.85 8.28
C THR A 162 -11.78 24.48 9.61
N LEU A 163 -13.11 24.25 9.64
CA LEU A 163 -13.81 23.79 10.84
C LEU A 163 -13.36 22.39 11.28
N PHE A 164 -13.06 21.50 10.33
CA PHE A 164 -12.70 20.11 10.60
C PHE A 164 -11.26 19.94 11.10
N ARG A 165 -10.33 20.84 10.75
CA ARG A 165 -8.89 20.70 11.03
C ARG A 165 -8.53 20.49 12.50
N HIS A 166 -9.38 20.98 13.41
CA HIS A 166 -9.12 20.97 14.84
C HIS A 166 -9.58 19.71 15.56
N TYR A 167 -10.22 18.78 14.84
CA TYR A 167 -10.84 17.60 15.44
C TYR A 167 -10.11 16.31 15.04
N PRO A 168 -10.07 15.33 15.94
CA PRO A 168 -9.40 14.07 15.65
C PRO A 168 -10.18 13.27 14.59
N PRO A 169 -9.47 12.47 13.78
CA PRO A 169 -10.14 11.53 12.90
C PRO A 169 -10.76 10.35 13.67
N PRO A 170 -11.65 9.57 13.02
CA PRO A 170 -12.09 8.29 13.53
C PRO A 170 -10.93 7.30 13.75
N PRO A 171 -11.15 6.24 14.57
CA PRO A 171 -10.19 5.17 14.75
C PRO A 171 -9.84 4.51 13.42
N TYR A 172 -8.63 4.01 13.32
CA TYR A 172 -8.10 3.37 12.12
C TYR A 172 -7.21 2.17 12.48
N GLU A 173 -6.99 1.32 11.50
CA GLU A 173 -6.02 0.23 11.57
C GLU A 173 -5.02 0.38 10.44
N LEU A 174 -3.72 0.26 10.75
CA LEU A 174 -2.65 0.32 9.76
C LEU A 174 -2.35 -1.07 9.21
N LYS A 175 -2.23 -1.19 7.88
CA LYS A 175 -1.86 -2.44 7.23
C LYS A 175 -0.35 -2.56 7.24
N GLU A 176 0.19 -3.20 8.27
CA GLU A 176 1.64 -3.23 8.49
C GLU A 176 2.40 -4.20 7.55
N ASN A 177 1.69 -5.06 6.81
CA ASN A 177 2.26 -6.00 5.84
C ASN A 177 2.40 -5.31 4.48
N LEU A 178 3.35 -4.38 4.38
CA LEU A 178 3.61 -3.62 3.16
C LEU A 178 4.68 -4.28 2.29
N VAL A 179 4.46 -4.20 0.98
CA VAL A 179 5.45 -4.57 -0.04
C VAL A 179 6.07 -3.29 -0.59
N ARG A 180 7.41 -3.24 -0.61
CA ARG A 180 8.16 -2.13 -1.21
C ARG A 180 7.78 -1.97 -2.69
N LYS A 181 7.51 -0.74 -3.11
CA LYS A 181 7.29 -0.41 -4.53
C LYS A 181 8.50 -0.86 -5.36
N PRO A 182 8.28 -1.54 -6.51
CA PRO A 182 9.37 -1.93 -7.38
C PRO A 182 10.09 -0.68 -7.91
N VAL A 183 11.42 -0.74 -7.97
CA VAL A 183 12.25 0.35 -8.52
C VAL A 183 12.90 -0.11 -9.81
N VAL A 184 12.64 0.61 -10.91
CA VAL A 184 13.11 0.28 -12.26
C VAL A 184 14.41 1.02 -12.58
N CYS A 185 15.42 0.32 -13.09
CA CYS A 185 16.66 0.97 -13.56
C CYS A 185 16.43 1.63 -14.92
N ILE A 186 16.95 2.86 -15.09
CA ILE A 186 16.92 3.57 -16.38
C ILE A 186 18.29 4.14 -16.74
N LYS A 187 18.56 4.27 -18.05
CA LYS A 187 19.78 4.88 -18.59
C LYS A 187 19.70 6.39 -18.64
N GLU A 188 18.61 6.89 -19.19
CA GLU A 188 18.38 8.31 -19.46
C GLU A 188 17.30 8.85 -18.54
N LEU A 189 17.36 10.15 -18.23
CA LEU A 189 16.33 10.79 -17.43
C LEU A 189 15.08 10.95 -18.31
N PRO A 190 13.89 10.58 -17.81
CA PRO A 190 12.67 10.80 -18.54
C PRO A 190 12.36 12.30 -18.60
N HIS A 191 11.65 12.71 -19.65
CA HIS A 191 11.24 14.10 -19.88
C HIS A 191 9.73 14.25 -19.60
N GLY A 192 9.34 15.36 -18.99
CA GLY A 192 7.94 15.71 -18.75
C GLY A 192 7.69 16.16 -17.31
N ASP A 193 6.63 16.95 -17.13
CA ASP A 193 6.36 17.58 -15.84
C ASP A 193 5.94 16.57 -14.78
N GLN A 194 5.45 15.39 -15.17
CA GLN A 194 5.04 14.29 -14.30
C GLN A 194 6.17 13.67 -13.46
N TYR A 195 7.43 13.91 -13.82
CA TYR A 195 8.57 13.29 -13.14
C TYR A 195 9.13 14.21 -12.05
N LEU A 196 9.25 13.67 -10.83
CA LEU A 196 9.96 14.32 -9.73
C LEU A 196 11.27 13.60 -9.45
N LEU A 197 12.34 14.38 -9.35
CA LEU A 197 13.71 13.92 -9.11
C LEU A 197 14.04 14.04 -7.62
N ALA A 198 14.79 13.08 -7.11
CA ALA A 198 15.38 13.10 -5.77
C ALA A 198 16.78 12.47 -5.81
N ARG A 199 17.63 12.79 -4.83
CA ARG A 199 18.90 12.08 -4.66
C ARG A 199 18.62 10.68 -4.10
N LYS A 200 19.20 9.64 -4.70
CA LYS A 200 19.06 8.29 -4.18
C LYS A 200 19.95 8.17 -2.94
N MET A 201 19.35 8.01 -1.77
CA MET A 201 20.10 7.75 -0.55
C MET A 201 20.87 6.42 -0.63
N ASP A 202 21.94 6.31 0.13
CA ASP A 202 22.69 5.06 0.31
C ASP A 202 22.56 4.60 1.77
N GLY A 203 21.48 3.88 2.04
CA GLY A 203 21.15 3.35 3.36
C GLY A 203 20.31 2.09 3.28
N THR A 204 19.71 1.74 4.42
CA THR A 204 18.82 0.57 4.55
C THR A 204 17.38 1.01 4.40
N PHE A 205 16.65 0.42 3.45
CA PHE A 205 15.24 0.73 3.25
C PHE A 205 14.38 0.18 4.39
N GLY A 206 13.29 0.87 4.71
CA GLY A 206 12.30 0.41 5.67
C GLY A 206 11.00 1.19 5.62
N PHE A 207 10.13 0.87 6.56
CA PHE A 207 8.87 1.56 6.81
C PHE A 207 8.87 2.19 8.19
N VAL A 208 8.36 3.41 8.28
CA VAL A 208 8.12 4.14 9.52
C VAL A 208 6.62 4.32 9.65
N MET A 209 6.02 3.68 10.65
CA MET A 209 4.59 3.69 10.93
C MET A 209 4.35 4.61 12.11
N SER A 210 3.73 5.75 11.84
CA SER A 210 3.45 6.77 12.84
C SER A 210 2.00 6.67 13.30
N PHE A 211 1.81 6.47 14.60
CA PHE A 211 0.52 6.48 15.28
C PHE A 211 0.38 7.77 16.09
N THR A 212 -0.77 7.97 16.74
CA THR A 212 -1.03 9.17 17.55
C THR A 212 0.01 9.35 18.68
N ASN A 213 0.45 8.24 19.28
CA ASN A 213 1.28 8.25 20.49
C ASN A 213 2.57 7.43 20.39
N HIS A 214 2.87 6.81 19.26
CA HIS A 214 4.12 6.06 19.09
C HIS A 214 4.50 5.91 17.62
N ILE A 215 5.77 5.58 17.38
CA ILE A 215 6.31 5.22 16.07
C ILE A 215 6.80 3.78 16.11
N LYS A 216 6.47 2.99 15.07
CA LYS A 216 7.09 1.70 14.80
C LYS A 216 7.96 1.80 13.55
N GLU A 217 9.23 1.42 13.65
CA GLU A 217 10.16 1.31 12.52
C GLU A 217 10.34 -0.18 12.17
N LYS A 218 10.27 -0.51 10.87
CA LYS A 218 10.59 -1.83 10.33
C LYS A 218 11.59 -1.68 9.19
N TRP A 219 12.80 -2.16 9.37
CA TRP A 219 13.87 -2.07 8.37
C TRP A 219 14.09 -3.41 7.67
N GLU A 220 14.62 -3.36 6.44
CA GLU A 220 15.20 -4.54 5.79
C GLU A 220 16.27 -5.15 6.72
N GLY A 221 16.36 -6.49 6.79
CA GLY A 221 17.23 -7.19 7.75
C GLY A 221 16.61 -7.52 9.11
N TYR A 222 15.27 -7.47 9.23
CA TYR A 222 14.49 -7.80 10.45
C TYR A 222 14.68 -6.86 11.65
N GLU A 223 15.38 -5.73 11.50
CA GLU A 223 15.45 -4.73 12.58
C GLU A 223 14.08 -4.08 12.77
N ARG A 224 13.57 -4.15 14.01
CA ARG A 224 12.32 -3.52 14.43
C ARG A 224 12.58 -2.63 15.63
N ARG A 225 12.01 -1.43 15.62
CA ARG A 225 12.12 -0.48 16.73
C ARG A 225 10.75 0.10 17.06
N MET A 226 10.45 0.24 18.34
CA MET A 226 9.28 0.97 18.83
C MET A 226 9.77 2.22 19.57
N ARG A 227 9.11 3.35 19.34
CA ARG A 227 9.40 4.64 19.99
C ARG A 227 8.11 5.16 20.62
N PRO A 228 7.90 4.96 21.94
CA PRO A 228 6.71 5.46 22.62
C PRO A 228 6.75 6.98 22.75
N ASN A 229 5.58 7.60 22.88
CA ASN A 229 5.37 9.04 23.10
C ASN A 229 5.96 9.93 21.99
N MET A 230 6.05 9.41 20.77
CA MET A 230 6.53 10.15 19.60
C MET A 230 5.54 9.96 18.45
N SER A 231 5.37 10.98 17.61
CA SER A 231 4.54 10.89 16.39
C SER A 231 5.10 11.82 15.32
N LEU A 232 5.08 11.35 14.08
CA LEU A 232 5.33 12.11 12.85
C LEU A 232 4.01 12.44 12.12
N GLY A 233 2.87 12.25 12.78
CA GLY A 233 1.54 12.34 12.19
C GLY A 233 0.69 11.11 12.52
N ASP A 234 -0.61 11.33 12.65
CA ASP A 234 -1.54 10.33 13.13
C ASP A 234 -1.99 9.37 12.02
N GLY A 235 -1.52 8.12 12.11
CA GLY A 235 -1.95 7.02 11.24
C GLY A 235 -1.26 7.03 9.88
N ILE A 236 0.01 7.40 9.80
CA ILE A 236 0.72 7.54 8.53
C ILE A 236 1.82 6.49 8.42
N ILE A 237 1.87 5.76 7.31
CA ILE A 237 3.02 4.91 6.99
C ILE A 237 3.87 5.56 5.92
N PHE A 238 5.12 5.84 6.29
CA PHE A 238 6.15 6.33 5.40
C PHE A 238 7.03 5.18 4.93
N SER A 239 7.46 5.21 3.67
CA SER A 239 8.72 4.56 3.31
C SER A 239 9.89 5.46 3.71
N ALA A 240 10.96 4.85 4.16
CA ALA A 240 12.13 5.56 4.64
C ALA A 240 13.44 4.86 4.24
N GLU A 241 14.54 5.60 4.30
CA GLU A 241 15.89 5.05 4.23
C GLU A 241 16.67 5.44 5.48
N LYS A 242 17.26 4.46 6.16
CA LYS A 242 18.11 4.65 7.33
C LYS A 242 19.56 4.78 6.87
N CYS A 243 20.12 5.98 7.03
CA CYS A 243 21.52 6.29 6.79
C CYS A 243 22.16 6.55 8.16
N GLU A 244 22.92 5.57 8.66
CA GLU A 244 23.52 5.62 10.01
C GLU A 244 22.46 5.85 11.11
N SER A 245 22.53 6.99 11.80
CA SER A 245 21.58 7.40 12.84
C SER A 245 20.38 8.20 12.30
N ILE A 246 20.40 8.62 11.04
CA ILE A 246 19.34 9.46 10.45
C ILE A 246 18.35 8.62 9.64
N ARG A 247 17.06 8.91 9.80
CA ARG A 247 15.96 8.33 9.01
C ARG A 247 15.46 9.36 8.01
N VAL A 248 15.51 9.01 6.73
CA VAL A 248 15.05 9.89 5.66
C VAL A 248 13.70 9.39 5.18
N LEU A 249 12.63 10.15 5.43
CA LEU A 249 11.28 9.88 4.94
C LEU A 249 11.23 10.14 3.43
N LEU A 250 10.84 9.13 2.65
CA LEU A 250 10.88 9.17 1.19
C LEU A 250 9.50 9.43 0.57
N ASP A 251 8.48 8.71 1.02
CA ASP A 251 7.14 8.70 0.42
C ASP A 251 6.11 8.21 1.46
N VAL A 252 4.82 8.46 1.22
CA VAL A 252 3.71 7.97 2.04
C VAL A 252 3.01 6.80 1.34
N TYR A 253 2.87 5.67 2.03
CA TYR A 253 2.22 4.47 1.51
C TYR A 253 0.75 4.42 1.90
N GLN A 254 0.45 4.82 3.13
CA GLN A 254 -0.86 4.67 3.73
C GLN A 254 -1.14 5.83 4.67
N VAL A 255 -2.40 6.24 4.73
CA VAL A 255 -2.93 7.13 5.77
C VAL A 255 -4.21 6.50 6.31
N ARG A 256 -4.27 6.31 7.63
CA ARG A 256 -5.41 5.80 8.39
C ARG A 256 -6.02 4.53 7.78
N GLY A 257 -5.16 3.59 7.40
CA GLY A 257 -5.60 2.31 6.84
C GLY A 257 -5.85 2.32 5.32
N LEU A 258 -5.78 3.47 4.66
CA LEU A 258 -6.06 3.60 3.23
C LEU A 258 -4.78 3.82 2.41
N PRO A 259 -4.59 3.09 1.30
CA PRO A 259 -3.50 3.36 0.37
C PRO A 259 -3.67 4.76 -0.24
N ILE A 260 -2.54 5.40 -0.55
CA ILE A 260 -2.55 6.71 -1.22
C ILE A 260 -3.11 6.60 -2.65
N ALA A 261 -3.94 7.56 -3.07
CA ALA A 261 -4.36 7.68 -4.47
C ALA A 261 -3.16 8.10 -5.35
N SER A 262 -2.89 7.40 -6.45
CA SER A 262 -1.72 7.68 -7.31
C SER A 262 -1.66 9.15 -7.76
N TRP A 263 -2.80 9.71 -8.18
CA TRP A 263 -2.89 11.08 -8.69
C TRP A 263 -2.61 12.18 -7.65
N CYS A 264 -2.66 11.89 -6.34
CA CYS A 264 -2.27 12.86 -5.31
C CYS A 264 -0.79 12.80 -4.93
N ARG A 265 -0.01 11.92 -5.59
CA ARG A 265 1.41 11.69 -5.29
C ARG A 265 2.26 12.97 -5.37
N ARG A 266 2.00 13.84 -6.36
CA ARG A 266 2.71 15.13 -6.45
C ARG A 266 2.53 15.96 -5.18
N ALA A 267 1.28 16.22 -4.79
CA ALA A 267 0.98 17.03 -3.61
C ALA A 267 1.61 16.42 -2.35
N ILE A 268 1.67 15.09 -2.25
CA ILE A 268 2.34 14.43 -1.12
C ILE A 268 3.84 14.73 -1.09
N LEU A 269 4.53 14.57 -2.21
CA LEU A 269 5.98 14.72 -2.30
C LEU A 269 6.43 16.19 -2.28
N THR A 270 5.63 17.12 -2.78
CA THR A 270 6.01 18.54 -2.91
C THR A 270 5.33 19.48 -1.91
N GLU A 271 4.25 19.05 -1.25
CA GLU A 271 3.51 19.90 -0.30
C GLU A 271 3.42 19.25 1.09
N PHE A 272 2.91 18.02 1.21
CA PHE A 272 2.72 17.37 2.51
C PHE A 272 4.06 17.10 3.21
N LEU A 273 4.94 16.31 2.59
CA LEU A 273 6.21 15.94 3.22
C LEU A 273 7.06 17.17 3.58
N PRO A 274 7.24 18.19 2.70
CA PRO A 274 8.01 19.38 3.05
C PRO A 274 7.37 20.27 4.13
N SER A 275 6.04 20.21 4.32
CA SER A 275 5.33 21.01 5.34
C SER A 275 5.23 20.33 6.71
N MET A 276 5.83 19.15 6.87
CA MET A 276 5.89 18.46 8.16
C MET A 276 6.75 19.27 9.16
N ASN A 277 6.09 19.97 10.07
CA ASN A 277 6.76 20.83 11.06
C ASN A 277 7.23 20.08 12.32
N ASN A 278 6.69 18.89 12.60
CA ASN A 278 7.00 18.09 13.79
C ASN A 278 8.01 16.96 13.48
N ILE A 279 9.01 17.24 12.66
CA ILE A 279 10.05 16.26 12.35
C ILE A 279 11.02 16.19 13.54
N LEU A 280 11.22 14.98 14.04
CA LEU A 280 12.17 14.70 15.12
C LEU A 280 13.63 14.90 14.65
N ASP A 281 14.55 15.20 15.56
CA ASP A 281 15.93 15.55 15.23
C ASP A 281 16.69 14.48 14.42
N ASP A 282 16.33 13.21 14.57
CA ASP A 282 16.93 12.08 13.84
C ASP A 282 16.16 11.69 12.57
N TYR A 283 15.18 12.51 12.17
CA TYR A 283 14.43 12.36 10.93
C TYR A 283 14.68 13.52 9.97
N ARG A 284 14.66 13.21 8.67
CA ARG A 284 14.71 14.19 7.58
C ARG A 284 13.69 13.82 6.53
N VAL A 285 13.25 14.79 5.75
CA VAL A 285 12.38 14.57 4.59
C VAL A 285 13.23 14.62 3.33
N GLN A 286 13.01 13.66 2.43
CA GLN A 286 13.59 13.65 1.10
C GLN A 286 13.06 14.85 0.30
N CYS A 287 13.97 15.65 -0.25
CA CYS A 287 13.59 16.72 -1.16
C CYS A 287 13.35 16.16 -2.58
N TYR A 288 12.21 16.53 -3.16
CA TYR A 288 11.82 16.24 -4.54
C TYR A 288 11.73 17.54 -5.35
N SER A 289 12.12 17.49 -6.62
CA SER A 289 12.05 18.63 -7.53
C SER A 289 11.86 18.19 -8.98
N ALA A 290 11.22 19.00 -9.81
CA ALA A 290 11.17 18.79 -11.26
C ALA A 290 12.55 18.94 -11.93
N HIS A 291 13.48 19.66 -11.29
CA HIS A 291 14.79 19.97 -11.85
C HIS A 291 15.93 19.60 -10.90
N LEU A 292 16.96 18.95 -11.45
CA LEU A 292 18.14 18.51 -10.71
C LEU A 292 18.88 19.67 -10.02
N VAL A 293 18.92 20.84 -10.65
CA VAL A 293 19.59 22.05 -10.11
C VAL A 293 18.93 22.60 -8.85
N ALA A 294 17.64 22.30 -8.65
CA ALA A 294 16.90 22.71 -7.46
C ALA A 294 17.02 21.71 -6.30
N LEU A 295 17.70 20.57 -6.49
CA LEU A 295 17.96 19.65 -5.39
C LEU A 295 19.11 20.16 -4.52
N PRO A 296 18.96 20.13 -3.18
CA PRO A 296 20.01 20.57 -2.28
C PRO A 296 21.27 19.72 -2.41
N VAL A 297 22.40 20.29 -2.00
CA VAL A 297 23.66 19.55 -1.88
C VAL A 297 23.45 18.42 -0.86
N PRO A 298 23.75 17.15 -1.21
CA PRO A 298 23.49 16.03 -0.33
C PRO A 298 24.37 16.11 0.92
N GLN A 299 23.74 16.11 2.09
CA GLN A 299 24.41 16.05 3.41
C GLN A 299 24.68 14.62 3.87
N LEU A 300 24.02 13.64 3.22
CA LEU A 300 24.15 12.21 3.50
C LEU A 300 24.68 11.49 2.25
N PRO A 301 25.25 10.28 2.40
CA PRO A 301 25.69 9.47 1.28
C PRO A 301 24.56 9.21 0.27
N THR A 302 24.86 9.41 -1.02
CA THR A 302 23.92 9.18 -2.12
C THR A 302 24.57 8.37 -3.24
N ASP A 303 23.78 7.56 -3.92
CA ASP A 303 24.20 6.66 -4.99
C ASP A 303 23.31 6.81 -6.23
N GLY A 304 23.27 8.03 -6.76
CA GLY A 304 22.55 8.39 -7.97
C GLY A 304 21.26 9.16 -7.72
N LEU A 305 20.26 8.93 -8.57
CA LEU A 305 18.98 9.63 -8.56
C LEU A 305 17.81 8.65 -8.46
N ILE A 306 16.77 9.06 -7.75
CA ILE A 306 15.43 8.50 -7.81
C ILE A 306 14.57 9.43 -8.66
N ILE A 307 13.70 8.84 -9.48
CA ILE A 307 12.74 9.55 -10.30
C ILE A 307 11.37 8.95 -10.01
N HIS A 308 10.42 9.76 -9.55
CA HIS A 308 9.05 9.34 -9.28
C HIS A 308 8.15 9.84 -10.41
N ASP A 309 7.51 8.92 -11.12
CA ASP A 309 6.40 9.24 -12.00
C ASP A 309 5.13 9.38 -11.16
N VAL A 310 4.68 10.62 -10.97
CA VAL A 310 3.56 10.92 -10.07
C VAL A 310 2.19 10.67 -10.70
N LEU A 311 2.13 10.29 -12.00
CA LEU A 311 0.88 9.89 -12.65
C LEU A 311 0.68 8.39 -12.53
N GLU A 312 1.71 7.62 -12.90
CA GLU A 312 1.65 6.15 -12.89
C GLU A 312 2.06 5.52 -11.54
N ASP A 313 2.52 6.34 -10.59
CA ASP A 313 3.07 5.93 -9.29
C ASP A 313 4.23 4.91 -9.41
N VAL A 314 5.05 5.07 -10.45
CA VAL A 314 6.22 4.23 -10.72
C VAL A 314 7.49 4.94 -10.26
N VAL A 315 8.40 4.18 -9.65
CA VAL A 315 9.70 4.68 -9.19
C VAL A 315 10.81 4.14 -10.07
N TYR A 316 11.62 5.05 -10.62
CA TYR A 316 12.83 4.74 -11.36
C TYR A 316 14.07 5.11 -10.56
N LYS A 317 15.20 4.48 -10.88
CA LYS A 317 16.52 4.86 -10.39
C LYS A 317 17.51 4.97 -11.53
N LYS A 318 18.33 6.01 -11.47
CA LYS A 318 19.48 6.21 -12.37
C LYS A 318 20.76 6.20 -11.55
N LYS A 319 21.69 5.30 -11.91
CA LYS A 319 23.01 5.21 -11.30
C LYS A 319 24.09 5.41 -12.36
N ASN A 320 25.23 5.96 -11.95
CA ASN A 320 26.41 6.04 -12.82
C ASN A 320 27.18 4.71 -12.87
N LYS A 321 27.14 3.96 -11.77
CA LYS A 321 27.77 2.65 -11.64
C LYS A 321 26.73 1.65 -11.18
N HIS A 322 26.59 0.56 -11.91
CA HIS A 322 25.71 -0.53 -11.54
C HIS A 322 26.51 -1.65 -10.86
N SER A 323 25.82 -2.37 -9.99
CA SER A 323 26.31 -3.53 -9.25
C SER A 323 25.24 -4.62 -9.27
N LEU A 324 25.65 -5.86 -9.02
CA LEU A 324 24.74 -6.99 -8.79
C LEU A 324 24.87 -7.45 -7.34
N ASP A 325 23.73 -7.65 -6.67
CA ASP A 325 23.69 -8.42 -5.44
C ASP A 325 23.52 -9.90 -5.82
N VAL A 326 24.47 -10.75 -5.46
CA VAL A 326 24.51 -12.15 -5.88
C VAL A 326 24.84 -13.06 -4.69
N VAL A 327 24.29 -14.27 -4.71
CA VAL A 327 24.55 -15.26 -3.66
C VAL A 327 25.85 -15.99 -3.99
N TYR A 328 26.77 -16.03 -3.03
CA TYR A 328 28.00 -16.81 -3.13
C TYR A 328 27.79 -18.24 -2.65
N ASN A 329 28.35 -19.21 -3.38
CA ASN A 329 28.42 -20.60 -2.95
C ASN A 329 29.57 -21.34 -3.68
N ASN A 330 30.50 -21.89 -2.91
CA ASN A 330 31.59 -22.76 -3.35
C ASN A 330 32.45 -22.18 -4.50
N GLY A 331 32.90 -20.94 -4.35
CA GLY A 331 33.72 -20.27 -5.37
C GLY A 331 32.93 -19.62 -6.51
N TRP A 332 31.60 -19.71 -6.51
CA TRP A 332 30.73 -19.19 -7.57
C TRP A 332 29.71 -18.20 -7.06
N PHE A 333 29.36 -17.24 -7.90
CA PHE A 333 28.19 -16.38 -7.72
C PHE A 333 27.04 -16.85 -8.58
N TRP A 334 25.85 -16.96 -8.00
CA TRP A 334 24.66 -17.49 -8.65
C TRP A 334 23.79 -16.39 -9.24
N ILE A 335 23.27 -16.66 -10.44
CA ILE A 335 22.40 -15.80 -11.23
C ILE A 335 21.16 -16.62 -11.63
N PRO A 336 19.94 -16.21 -11.27
CA PRO A 336 18.74 -17.00 -11.54
C PRO A 336 18.45 -17.15 -13.04
N GLU A 337 18.65 -16.10 -13.82
CA GLU A 337 18.40 -16.09 -15.26
C GLU A 337 19.15 -14.92 -15.93
N LEU A 338 19.50 -15.07 -17.20
CA LEU A 338 20.10 -14.01 -18.02
C LEU A 338 19.19 -13.65 -19.20
N PRO A 339 19.06 -12.36 -19.53
CA PRO A 339 18.28 -11.93 -20.68
C PRO A 339 18.89 -12.45 -21.99
N ASN A 340 18.01 -12.77 -22.95
CA ASN A 340 18.38 -13.20 -24.31
C ASN A 340 19.28 -14.45 -24.35
N ARG A 341 19.19 -15.30 -23.33
CA ARG A 341 19.81 -16.64 -23.28
C ARG A 341 18.74 -17.70 -23.04
N GLU A 342 19.12 -18.95 -23.22
CA GLU A 342 18.24 -20.06 -22.85
C GLU A 342 17.85 -19.96 -21.36
N PRO A 343 16.59 -20.21 -21.01
CA PRO A 343 16.13 -20.20 -19.62
C PRO A 343 16.96 -21.15 -18.75
N GLY A 344 17.23 -20.70 -17.52
CA GLY A 344 17.90 -21.50 -16.50
C GLY A 344 18.90 -20.71 -15.67
N PRO A 345 19.40 -21.33 -14.58
CA PRO A 345 20.37 -20.69 -13.71
C PRO A 345 21.73 -20.57 -14.39
N PHE A 346 22.38 -19.44 -14.14
CA PHE A 346 23.74 -19.16 -14.55
C PHE A 346 24.61 -18.92 -13.31
N ARG A 347 25.91 -18.96 -13.50
CA ARG A 347 26.88 -18.58 -12.47
C ARG A 347 28.10 -17.94 -13.09
N PHE A 348 28.90 -17.25 -12.29
CA PHE A 348 30.23 -16.80 -12.71
C PHE A 348 31.21 -16.98 -11.55
N LYS A 349 32.49 -17.19 -11.90
CA LYS A 349 33.51 -17.53 -10.92
C LYS A 349 33.87 -16.31 -10.07
N SER A 350 33.96 -16.47 -8.76
CA SER A 350 34.47 -15.42 -7.89
C SER A 350 35.98 -15.23 -8.11
N HIS A 351 36.42 -13.98 -8.16
CA HIS A 351 37.84 -13.64 -8.06
C HIS A 351 38.40 -13.77 -6.64
N THR A 352 37.53 -13.89 -5.64
CA THR A 352 37.88 -13.92 -4.20
C THR A 352 37.63 -15.31 -3.64
N THR A 353 38.64 -15.88 -2.96
CA THR A 353 38.61 -17.25 -2.44
C THR A 353 38.19 -17.36 -0.98
N LYS A 354 38.06 -16.24 -0.26
CA LYS A 354 37.69 -16.18 1.17
C LYS A 354 36.31 -15.53 1.37
N LEU A 355 35.28 -16.10 0.76
CA LEU A 355 33.89 -15.66 0.94
C LEU A 355 33.09 -16.76 1.64
N GLU A 356 32.03 -16.38 2.33
CA GLU A 356 31.18 -17.30 3.08
C GLU A 356 30.02 -17.79 2.21
N ASP A 357 29.81 -19.10 2.17
CA ASP A 357 28.72 -19.72 1.42
C ASP A 357 27.34 -19.30 1.94
N GLY A 358 26.40 -19.13 1.01
CA GLY A 358 25.02 -18.72 1.30
C GLY A 358 24.85 -17.22 1.56
N GLN A 359 25.94 -16.44 1.59
CA GLN A 359 25.87 -15.00 1.83
C GLN A 359 25.67 -14.21 0.53
N VAL A 360 25.00 -13.05 0.64
CA VAL A 360 24.82 -12.12 -0.46
C VAL A 360 25.98 -11.13 -0.51
N TYR A 361 26.53 -10.92 -1.70
CA TYR A 361 27.59 -9.96 -1.96
C TYR A 361 27.20 -9.00 -3.07
N GLU A 362 27.57 -7.74 -2.91
CA GLU A 362 27.49 -6.75 -3.97
C GLU A 362 28.75 -6.84 -4.84
N VAL A 363 28.60 -7.07 -6.14
CA VAL A 363 29.69 -7.18 -7.11
C VAL A 363 29.64 -6.07 -8.16
N SER A 364 30.81 -5.62 -8.62
CA SER A 364 30.93 -4.59 -9.64
C SER A 364 30.61 -5.12 -11.03
N MET A 365 29.78 -4.40 -11.79
CA MET A 365 29.54 -4.71 -13.22
C MET A 365 30.79 -4.58 -14.09
N LYS A 366 31.78 -3.76 -13.67
CA LYS A 366 32.98 -3.47 -14.47
C LYS A 366 33.92 -4.68 -14.58
N ASN A 367 34.05 -5.47 -13.52
CA ASN A 367 35.06 -6.54 -13.43
C ASN A 367 34.64 -7.74 -12.57
N GLY A 368 33.38 -7.79 -12.11
CA GLY A 368 32.88 -8.89 -11.27
C GLY A 368 33.53 -9.02 -9.89
N ARG A 369 34.31 -8.02 -9.44
CA ARG A 369 34.91 -8.05 -8.09
C ARG A 369 33.88 -7.70 -7.03
N VAL A 370 34.03 -8.33 -5.87
CA VAL A 370 33.24 -8.02 -4.67
C VAL A 370 33.54 -6.59 -4.23
N ILE A 371 32.48 -5.81 -4.05
CA ILE A 371 32.51 -4.47 -3.46
C ILE A 371 32.37 -4.61 -1.94
N ARG A 372 31.34 -5.33 -1.48
CA ARG A 372 31.07 -5.57 -0.05
C ARG A 372 30.16 -6.78 0.18
N LYS A 373 30.16 -7.30 1.42
CA LYS A 373 29.13 -8.22 1.93
C LYS A 373 27.83 -7.45 2.19
N ARG A 374 26.67 -8.07 1.96
CA ARG A 374 25.33 -7.51 2.17
C ARG A 374 24.59 -8.24 3.29
N PRO A 375 24.93 -7.97 4.57
CA PRO A 375 24.29 -8.65 5.70
C PRO A 375 22.81 -8.27 5.85
N ASP A 376 22.38 -7.19 5.22
CA ASP A 376 21.00 -6.73 5.13
C ASP A 376 20.13 -7.57 4.16
N ARG A 377 20.72 -8.51 3.40
CA ARG A 377 20.05 -9.27 2.34
C ARG A 377 20.12 -10.77 2.54
N PHE A 378 18.98 -11.42 2.30
CA PHE A 378 18.85 -12.89 2.26
C PHE A 378 18.85 -13.44 0.84
N THR A 379 18.59 -12.60 -0.16
CA THR A 379 18.53 -12.99 -1.57
C THR A 379 19.33 -12.02 -2.44
N GLY A 380 19.86 -12.55 -3.55
CA GLY A 380 20.43 -11.73 -4.61
C GLY A 380 19.37 -11.02 -5.45
N ASN A 381 19.79 -10.30 -6.48
CA ASN A 381 18.89 -9.67 -7.43
C ASN A 381 18.05 -10.71 -8.18
N THR A 382 16.78 -10.38 -8.41
CA THR A 382 15.87 -11.22 -9.19
C THR A 382 16.22 -11.20 -10.69
N ALA A 383 15.73 -12.17 -11.46
CA ALA A 383 15.91 -12.21 -12.92
C ALA A 383 15.49 -10.89 -13.61
N LYS A 384 14.34 -10.32 -13.20
CA LYS A 384 13.85 -9.02 -13.70
C LYS A 384 14.82 -7.88 -13.38
N GLN A 385 15.38 -7.84 -12.17
CA GLN A 385 16.36 -6.82 -11.77
C GLN A 385 17.67 -6.96 -12.54
N ILE A 386 18.17 -8.18 -12.70
CA ILE A 386 19.40 -8.49 -13.44
C ILE A 386 19.25 -8.10 -14.91
N LYS A 387 18.12 -8.44 -15.54
CA LYS A 387 17.80 -7.99 -16.90
C LYS A 387 17.87 -6.47 -17.03
N ALA A 388 17.16 -5.74 -16.16
CA ALA A 388 17.15 -4.28 -16.20
C ALA A 388 18.56 -3.66 -15.97
N ILE A 389 19.38 -4.28 -15.12
CA ILE A 389 20.76 -3.84 -14.87
C ILE A 389 21.65 -4.08 -16.10
N LEU A 390 21.56 -5.27 -16.72
CA LEU A 390 22.34 -5.63 -17.91
C LEU A 390 21.93 -4.82 -19.15
N GLU A 391 20.65 -4.45 -19.24
CA GLU A 391 20.19 -3.51 -20.26
C GLU A 391 20.85 -2.15 -20.06
N CYS A 392 21.04 -1.69 -18.80
CA CYS A 392 21.65 -0.41 -18.45
C CYS A 392 23.19 -0.38 -18.52
N SER A 393 23.86 -1.49 -18.27
CA SER A 393 25.31 -1.54 -18.10
C SER A 393 25.91 -2.82 -18.66
N HIS A 394 27.03 -2.68 -19.38
CA HIS A 394 27.77 -3.82 -19.92
C HIS A 394 28.46 -4.61 -18.79
N TRP A 395 28.36 -5.94 -18.85
CA TRP A 395 29.07 -6.83 -17.95
C TRP A 395 30.51 -7.05 -18.41
N GLY A 396 31.48 -6.54 -17.63
CA GLY A 396 32.92 -6.71 -17.87
C GLY A 396 33.60 -7.72 -16.93
N GLY A 397 32.82 -8.48 -16.15
CA GLY A 397 33.35 -9.51 -15.23
C GLY A 397 33.58 -10.87 -15.90
N PRO A 398 33.85 -11.91 -15.10
CA PRO A 398 34.03 -13.27 -15.60
C PRO A 398 32.84 -13.76 -16.44
N PRO A 399 33.07 -14.66 -17.42
CA PRO A 399 32.00 -15.15 -18.27
C PRO A 399 30.93 -15.87 -17.46
N PHE A 400 29.67 -15.68 -17.87
CA PHE A 400 28.56 -16.43 -17.31
C PHE A 400 28.54 -17.86 -17.87
N GLU A 401 28.52 -18.83 -16.97
CA GLU A 401 28.38 -20.25 -17.24
C GLU A 401 26.95 -20.71 -16.96
N LYS A 402 26.35 -21.46 -17.88
CA LYS A 402 25.06 -22.11 -17.64
C LYS A 402 25.25 -23.26 -16.67
N LEU A 403 24.43 -23.34 -15.64
CA LEU A 403 24.40 -24.51 -14.76
C LEU A 403 23.70 -25.65 -15.50
N ASN A 404 24.49 -26.63 -15.93
CA ASN A 404 23.98 -27.90 -16.39
C ASN A 404 23.55 -28.72 -15.16
N LEU A 405 22.29 -28.58 -14.76
CA LEU A 405 21.65 -29.48 -13.79
C LEU A 405 21.40 -30.85 -14.44
N LYS A 406 22.44 -31.52 -14.95
CA LYS A 406 22.39 -32.94 -15.31
C LYS A 406 22.92 -33.75 -14.13
N GLY A 407 22.15 -33.76 -13.05
CA GLY A 407 22.37 -34.64 -11.90
C GLY A 407 21.39 -35.80 -11.95
N LYS A 408 21.88 -37.02 -12.15
CA LYS A 408 21.12 -38.25 -11.91
C LYS A 408 20.55 -38.19 -10.48
N ILE A 409 19.24 -38.27 -10.35
CA ILE A 409 18.61 -38.64 -9.08
C ILE A 409 19.14 -40.03 -8.74
N LYS A 410 20.11 -40.14 -7.82
CA LYS A 410 20.36 -41.39 -7.13
C LYS A 410 19.24 -41.52 -6.09
N THR A 411 18.16 -42.20 -6.46
CA THR A 411 17.23 -42.80 -5.50
C THR A 411 17.97 -43.93 -4.77
N SER A 412 18.84 -43.59 -3.84
CA SER A 412 19.32 -44.56 -2.86
C SER A 412 18.23 -44.73 -1.80
N GLY A 413 17.41 -45.76 -2.01
CA GLY A 413 16.75 -46.52 -0.96
C GLY A 413 15.73 -45.77 -0.12
N LEU A 414 14.47 -45.75 -0.56
CA LEU A 414 13.31 -45.90 0.32
C LEU A 414 12.26 -46.66 -0.48
N GLY A 415 11.96 -47.87 -0.01
CA GLY A 415 11.16 -48.86 -0.69
C GLY A 415 9.74 -48.38 -0.98
N CYS A 416 9.21 -48.90 -2.08
CA CYS A 416 7.79 -48.88 -2.40
C CYS A 416 6.98 -49.33 -1.16
N ILE A 417 6.14 -48.44 -0.64
CA ILE A 417 4.97 -48.85 0.14
C ILE A 417 3.75 -48.31 -0.59
N ASN A 418 2.85 -49.25 -0.84
CA ASN A 418 1.68 -49.15 -1.70
C ASN A 418 0.74 -48.01 -1.33
N THR A 419 0.11 -47.53 -2.40
CA THR A 419 -1.18 -46.85 -2.46
C THR A 419 -2.22 -47.44 -1.52
N HIS A 420 -2.70 -46.65 -0.56
CA HIS A 420 -4.10 -46.67 -0.16
C HIS A 420 -4.54 -45.29 0.32
N ALA A 421 -5.61 -44.80 -0.30
CA ALA A 421 -6.38 -43.65 0.14
C ALA A 421 -6.86 -43.84 1.58
N CYS A 422 -6.60 -42.86 2.44
CA CYS A 422 -7.36 -42.68 3.66
C CYS A 422 -7.46 -41.19 3.98
N SER A 423 -8.69 -40.69 3.87
CA SER A 423 -9.12 -39.38 4.34
C SER A 423 -8.89 -39.23 5.84
N CYS A 424 -8.00 -38.33 6.25
CA CYS A 424 -7.93 -37.82 7.62
C CYS A 424 -7.33 -36.40 7.58
N ARG A 425 -8.11 -35.41 8.05
CA ARG A 425 -7.66 -34.03 8.30
C ARG A 425 -6.59 -34.04 9.40
N PRO A 426 -5.47 -33.29 9.29
CA PRO A 426 -4.66 -32.98 10.44
C PRO A 426 -5.09 -31.63 11.05
N GLN A 427 -5.58 -31.67 12.29
CA GLN A 427 -5.53 -30.55 13.22
C GLN A 427 -4.06 -30.28 13.55
N LEU A 428 -3.57 -29.06 13.31
CA LEU A 428 -2.24 -28.62 13.73
C LEU A 428 -2.35 -27.91 15.09
N GLN A 429 -2.03 -28.63 16.16
CA GLN A 429 -1.66 -28.04 17.45
C GLN A 429 -0.21 -27.56 17.38
N TRP A 430 0.01 -26.30 17.74
CA TRP A 430 1.31 -25.66 17.80
C TRP A 430 1.99 -25.91 19.15
N ALA A 431 3.14 -26.57 19.13
CA ALA A 431 4.13 -26.47 20.20
C ALA A 431 5.52 -26.78 19.61
N THR A 432 6.38 -25.76 19.51
CA THR A 432 7.82 -25.95 19.28
C THR A 432 8.61 -25.16 20.34
N PRO A 433 9.56 -25.80 21.06
CA PRO A 433 10.51 -25.10 21.92
C PRO A 433 11.62 -24.40 21.10
N PRO A 434 12.32 -23.41 21.67
CA PRO A 434 13.33 -22.63 20.95
C PRO A 434 14.65 -23.40 20.83
N GLY A 435 15.21 -23.50 19.62
CA GLY A 435 16.62 -23.90 19.46
C GLY A 435 17.02 -24.84 18.31
N MET A 436 16.21 -25.07 17.28
CA MET A 436 16.64 -25.84 16.11
C MET A 436 16.62 -25.02 14.82
N ILE A 437 17.81 -24.79 14.26
CA ILE A 437 18.00 -24.31 12.89
C ILE A 437 17.68 -25.47 11.96
N LEU A 438 16.50 -25.46 11.34
CA LEU A 438 16.16 -26.37 10.26
C LEU A 438 16.89 -25.94 8.99
N LYS A 439 17.90 -26.73 8.61
CA LYS A 439 18.54 -26.68 7.29
C LYS A 439 17.57 -27.33 6.29
N MET A 440 16.75 -26.53 5.62
CA MET A 440 15.85 -27.01 4.56
C MET A 440 16.51 -26.85 3.19
N ASP A 441 16.89 -27.98 2.60
CA ASP A 441 17.26 -28.10 1.19
C ASP A 441 15.97 -28.09 0.35
N TYR A 442 15.64 -26.96 -0.28
CA TYR A 442 14.53 -26.89 -1.23
C TYR A 442 14.98 -27.31 -2.63
N THR A 443 14.37 -28.39 -3.13
CA THR A 443 14.29 -28.68 -4.57
C THR A 443 12.86 -28.34 -4.98
N ILE A 444 12.67 -27.31 -5.80
CA ILE A 444 11.34 -26.86 -6.26
C ILE A 444 11.06 -27.52 -7.60
N ASP A 445 10.06 -28.40 -7.65
CA ASP A 445 9.48 -28.94 -8.88
C ASP A 445 8.36 -28.02 -9.37
N TYR A 446 8.52 -27.50 -10.60
CA TYR A 446 7.48 -26.77 -11.32
C TYR A 446 6.59 -27.76 -12.06
N THR A 447 5.37 -28.01 -11.56
CA THR A 447 4.31 -28.65 -12.34
C THR A 447 3.16 -27.66 -12.50
N ILE A 448 2.90 -27.27 -13.75
CA ILE A 448 1.82 -26.37 -14.17
C ILE A 448 0.49 -27.14 -14.07
N LEU A 449 -0.38 -26.71 -13.15
CA LEU A 449 -1.79 -27.10 -13.14
C LEU A 449 -2.63 -25.97 -13.72
N LYS A 450 -3.09 -26.16 -14.97
CA LYS A 450 -4.25 -25.48 -15.53
C LYS A 450 -5.50 -26.02 -14.83
N MET A 451 -6.24 -25.17 -14.14
CA MET A 451 -7.59 -25.46 -13.68
C MET A 451 -8.49 -24.26 -14.00
N ASP A 452 -9.46 -24.51 -14.88
CA ASP A 452 -10.60 -23.66 -15.16
C ASP A 452 -11.52 -23.64 -13.91
N TYR A 453 -11.72 -22.46 -13.32
CA TYR A 453 -12.76 -22.23 -12.31
C TYR A 453 -13.47 -20.90 -12.60
N ALA A 454 -14.45 -20.97 -13.50
CA ALA A 454 -15.63 -20.12 -13.40
C ALA A 454 -16.57 -20.78 -12.39
N ILE A 455 -17.23 -19.99 -11.54
CA ILE A 455 -18.06 -20.40 -10.39
C ILE A 455 -17.25 -20.60 -9.09
N ASP A 456 -16.62 -19.53 -8.59
CA ASP A 456 -16.36 -19.35 -7.14
C ASP A 456 -16.15 -17.87 -6.72
N TYR A 457 -16.39 -16.93 -7.65
CA TYR A 457 -16.15 -15.50 -7.43
C TYR A 457 -17.25 -14.77 -6.62
N TYR A 458 -18.32 -15.47 -6.21
CA TYR A 458 -19.50 -14.83 -5.61
C TYR A 458 -19.56 -14.91 -4.08
N ILE A 459 -18.75 -15.76 -3.43
CA ILE A 459 -18.80 -15.98 -1.98
C ILE A 459 -17.61 -15.32 -1.25
N TRP A 460 -16.44 -15.19 -1.90
CA TRP A 460 -15.24 -14.66 -1.25
C TRP A 460 -15.12 -13.13 -1.18
N THR A 461 -15.76 -12.39 -2.09
CA THR A 461 -15.69 -10.91 -2.05
C THR A 461 -16.55 -10.28 -0.97
N THR A 462 -17.54 -10.99 -0.42
CA THR A 462 -18.45 -10.46 0.61
C THR A 462 -17.93 -10.70 2.04
N LEU A 463 -17.10 -11.74 2.22
CA LEU A 463 -16.51 -12.10 3.52
C LEU A 463 -15.25 -11.28 3.89
N LEU A 464 -14.55 -10.71 2.91
CA LEU A 464 -13.35 -9.89 3.17
C LEU A 464 -13.66 -8.42 3.53
N ASP A 465 -14.84 -7.91 3.15
CA ASP A 465 -15.25 -6.54 3.51
C ASP A 465 -15.99 -6.45 4.86
N THR A 466 -16.33 -7.60 5.46
CA THR A 466 -17.03 -7.67 6.77
C THR A 466 -16.11 -8.06 7.95
N ALA A 467 -14.83 -8.35 7.70
CA ALA A 467 -13.89 -8.77 8.75
C ALA A 467 -13.20 -7.61 9.51
N GLN A 468 -13.86 -6.46 9.68
CA GLN A 468 -13.31 -5.32 10.45
C GLN A 468 -13.92 -5.10 11.84
N TRP A 469 -14.84 -5.93 12.29
CA TRP A 469 -15.37 -5.83 13.66
C TRP A 469 -15.65 -7.23 14.19
N TYR A 470 -14.78 -7.74 15.07
CA TYR A 470 -15.02 -8.68 16.18
C TYR A 470 -13.68 -9.31 16.60
N ILE A 471 -12.97 -8.65 17.52
CA ILE A 471 -12.19 -9.36 18.54
C ILE A 471 -12.67 -8.76 19.87
N MET A 472 -13.53 -9.51 20.56
CA MET A 472 -13.73 -9.38 21.99
C MET A 472 -13.69 -10.79 22.57
N ASP A 473 -12.66 -11.00 23.39
CA ASP A 473 -12.51 -11.92 24.51
C ASP A 473 -13.25 -13.27 24.46
N LEU A 474 -12.44 -14.33 24.33
CA LEU A 474 -12.40 -15.43 25.29
C LEU A 474 -10.96 -15.62 25.77
#